data_AF-A0A7X9J6Q8-F1
#
_entry.id   AF-A0A7X9J6Q8-F1
#
_cell.length_a   1.000
_cell.length_b   1.000
_cell.length_c   1.000
_cell.angle_alpha   90.00
_cell.angle_beta   90.00
_cell.angle_gamma   90.00
#
_symmetry.space_group_name_H-M   'P 1'
#
loop_
_entity.id
_entity.type
_entity.pdbx_description
1 polymer ?
#
loop_
_entity_poly.entity_id
_entity_poly.type
_entity_poly.pdbx_seq_one_letter_code
_entity_poly.pdbx_strand_id
1 'polypeptide(L)' 'MNKIEAFLEKTWDGLLSREEAQIIRAYSLLDADSQRTVYTHLLKMVSEPGWHPEQVISARKALEVIDSLKAGPA' A
#
# COMPACT_ATOMS: atom_id res chain seq x y z
N MET A 1 -13.80 -10.27 -16.69
CA MET A 1 -13.02 -9.81 -15.52
C MET A 1 -13.78 -10.18 -14.26
N ASN A 2 -13.15 -10.91 -13.35
CA ASN A 2 -13.76 -11.25 -12.08
C ASN A 2 -13.80 -9.98 -11.19
N LYS A 3 -14.87 -9.82 -10.39
CA LYS A 3 -14.99 -8.69 -9.44
C LYS A 3 -13.83 -8.65 -8.44
N ILE A 4 -13.30 -9.82 -8.07
CA ILE A 4 -12.18 -9.93 -7.13
C ILE A 4 -10.89 -9.39 -7.75
N GLU A 5 -10.60 -9.75 -9.01
CA GLU A 5 -9.40 -9.29 -9.72
C GLU A 5 -9.39 -7.77 -9.87
N ALA A 6 -10.52 -7.20 -10.30
CA ALA A 6 -10.66 -5.75 -10.46
C ALA A 6 -10.50 -4.99 -9.12
N PHE A 7 -10.95 -5.59 -8.01
CA PHE A 7 -10.76 -5.03 -6.69
C PHE A 7 -9.29 -5.04 -6.29
N LEU A 8 -8.57 -6.15 -6.52
CA LEU A 8 -7.15 -6.27 -6.20
C LEU A 8 -6.29 -5.30 -7.02
N GLU A 9 -6.52 -5.23 -8.33
CA GLU A 9 -5.81 -4.31 -9.22
C GLU A 9 -5.97 -2.86 -8.75
N LYS A 10 -7.23 -2.42 -8.53
CA LYS A 10 -7.52 -1.07 -8.04
C LYS A 10 -6.91 -0.78 -6.67
N THR A 11 -6.87 -1.78 -5.80
CA THR A 11 -6.25 -1.65 -4.47
C THR A 11 -4.75 -1.42 -4.61
N TRP A 12 -4.06 -2.20 -5.43
CA TRP A 12 -2.63 -2.04 -5.65
C TRP A 12 -2.28 -0.75 -6.40
N ASP A 13 -3.09 -0.36 -7.39
CA ASP A 13 -2.95 0.94 -8.07
C ASP A 13 -3.04 2.09 -7.06
N GLY A 14 -4.03 2.05 -6.16
CA GLY A 14 -4.19 3.05 -5.12
C GLY A 14 -3.00 3.10 -4.15
N LEU A 15 -2.55 1.93 -3.67
CA LEU A 15 -1.43 1.80 -2.73
C LEU A 15 -0.09 2.24 -3.34
N LEU A 16 0.16 1.96 -4.62
CA LEU A 16 1.43 2.26 -5.28
C LEU A 16 1.42 3.56 -6.10
N SER A 17 0.30 4.31 -6.08
CA SER A 17 0.10 5.56 -6.81
C SER A 17 1.06 6.70 -6.42
N ARG A 18 1.68 6.63 -5.23
CA ARG A 18 2.41 7.74 -4.57
C ARG A 18 1.52 8.92 -4.14
N GLU A 19 0.21 8.84 -4.41
CA GLU A 19 -0.76 9.85 -4.05
C GLU A 19 -1.34 9.55 -2.67
N GLU A 20 -1.02 10.38 -1.68
CA GLU A 20 -1.39 10.18 -0.27
C GLU A 20 -2.90 9.90 -0.10
N ALA A 21 -3.75 10.69 -0.74
CA ALA A 21 -5.19 10.50 -0.66
C ALA A 21 -5.66 9.16 -1.25
N GLN A 22 -4.98 8.64 -2.28
CA GLN A 22 -5.31 7.32 -2.85
C GLN A 22 -4.82 6.19 -1.95
N ILE A 23 -3.62 6.32 -1.39
CA ILE A 23 -3.04 5.36 -0.44
C ILE A 23 -3.95 5.21 0.78
N ILE A 24 -4.36 6.34 1.39
CA ILE A 24 -5.26 6.35 2.56
C ILE A 24 -6.56 5.63 2.20
N ARG A 25 -7.21 6.01 1.09
CA ARG A 25 -8.48 5.39 0.68
C ARG A 25 -8.33 3.89 0.43
N ALA A 26 -7.31 3.46 -0.32
CA ALA A 26 -7.11 2.06 -0.64
C ALA A 26 -6.83 1.23 0.61
N TYR A 27 -5.97 1.71 1.51
CA TYR A 27 -5.61 1.02 2.73
C TYR A 27 -6.75 0.97 3.76
N SER A 28 -7.51 2.05 3.91
CA SER A 28 -8.66 2.11 4.85
C SER A 28 -9.86 1.28 4.43
N LEU A 29 -9.96 0.87 3.15
CA LEU A 29 -11.01 -0.04 2.67
C LEU A 29 -10.73 -1.51 2.97
N LEU A 30 -9.50 -1.85 3.37
CA LEU A 30 -9.10 -3.20 3.74
C LEU A 30 -9.49 -3.52 5.18
N ASP A 31 -9.82 -4.78 5.44
CA ASP A 31 -9.93 -5.30 6.80
C ASP A 31 -8.55 -5.37 7.49
N ALA A 32 -8.55 -5.59 8.81
CA ALA A 32 -7.32 -5.55 9.61
C ALA A 32 -6.28 -6.60 9.19
N ASP A 33 -6.70 -7.79 8.74
CA ASP A 33 -5.78 -8.85 8.32
C ASP A 33 -5.19 -8.56 6.94
N SER A 34 -6.00 -8.00 6.04
CA SER A 34 -5.58 -7.53 4.73
C SER A 34 -4.63 -6.32 4.86
N GLN A 35 -4.91 -5.39 5.77
CA GLN A 35 -4.02 -4.28 6.11
C GLN A 35 -2.65 -4.77 6.59
N ARG A 36 -2.61 -5.76 7.50
CA ARG A 36 -1.36 -6.36 7.95
C ARG A 36 -0.60 -7.00 6.80
N THR A 37 -1.30 -7.76 5.95
CA THR A 37 -0.72 -8.45 4.78
C THR A 37 -0.10 -7.46 3.80
N VAL A 38 -0.83 -6.40 3.45
CA VAL A 38 -0.35 -5.33 2.56
C VAL A 38 0.86 -4.61 3.18
N TYR A 39 0.79 -4.24 4.45
CA TYR A 39 1.90 -3.56 5.12
C TYR A 39 3.18 -4.41 5.12
N THR A 40 3.07 -5.70 5.45
CA THR A 40 4.19 -6.63 5.37
C THR A 40 4.72 -6.75 3.93
N HIS A 41 3.85 -6.78 2.92
CA HIS A 41 4.27 -6.84 1.53
C HIS A 41 5.04 -5.57 1.11
N LEU A 42 4.56 -4.39 1.48
CA LEU A 42 5.24 -3.12 1.21
C LEU A 42 6.62 -3.07 1.87
N LEU A 43 6.77 -3.58 3.09
CA LEU A 43 8.09 -3.71 3.75
C LEU A 43 9.05 -4.60 2.95
N LYS A 44 8.57 -5.71 2.38
CA LYS A 44 9.40 -6.57 1.51
C LYS A 44 9.82 -5.84 0.24
N MET A 45 8.89 -5.09 -0.39
CA MET A 45 9.21 -4.30 -1.58
C MET A 45 10.34 -3.31 -1.35
N VAL A 46 10.47 -2.76 -0.12
CA VAL A 46 11.51 -1.78 0.20
C VAL A 46 12.81 -2.41 0.71
N SER A 47 12.76 -3.59 1.32
CA SER A 47 13.90 -4.21 2.01
C SER A 47 14.54 -5.38 1.26
N GLU A 48 13.79 -6.10 0.42
CA GLU A 48 14.31 -7.24 -0.34
C GLU A 48 14.86 -6.78 -1.70
N PRO A 49 15.92 -7.42 -2.21
CA PRO A 49 16.41 -7.17 -3.56
C PRO A 49 15.45 -7.74 -4.62
N GLY A 50 15.56 -7.27 -5.86
CA GLY A 50 14.80 -7.78 -7.01
C GLY A 50 13.56 -6.98 -7.39
N TRP A 51 13.19 -5.97 -6.60
CA TRP A 51 12.15 -5.02 -6.96
C TRP A 51 12.69 -3.91 -7.87
N HIS A 52 11.86 -3.44 -8.80
CA HIS A 52 12.22 -2.31 -9.63
C HIS A 52 12.33 -1.02 -8.78
N PRO A 53 13.27 -0.10 -9.09
CA PRO A 53 13.43 1.14 -8.32
C PRO A 53 12.13 1.93 -8.15
N GLU A 54 11.30 2.01 -9.18
CA GLU A 54 10.00 2.70 -9.11
C GLU A 54 9.03 2.03 -8.12
N GLN A 55 9.05 0.70 -8.01
CA GLN A 55 8.22 -0.04 -7.05
C GLN A 55 8.68 0.22 -5.62
N VAL A 56 9.99 0.27 -5.38
CA VAL A 56 10.58 0.60 -4.08
C VAL A 56 10.16 2.01 -3.64
N ILE A 57 10.22 3.00 -4.55
CA ILE A 57 9.83 4.39 -4.27
C ILE A 57 8.34 4.45 -3.92
N SER A 58 7.48 3.81 -4.72
CA SER A 58 6.04 3.75 -4.46
C SER A 58 5.72 3.09 -3.12
N ALA A 59 6.36 1.95 -2.81
CA ALA A 59 6.13 1.23 -1.57
C ALA A 59 6.60 2.03 -0.34
N ARG A 60 7.73 2.76 -0.45
CA ARG A 60 8.20 3.64 0.61
C ARG A 60 7.21 4.76 0.92
N LYS A 61 6.70 5.43 -0.12
CA LYS A 61 5.66 6.47 0.07
C LYS A 61 4.38 5.90 0.68
N ALA A 62 3.99 4.70 0.29
CA ALA A 62 2.85 4.01 0.89
C ALA A 62 3.04 3.75 2.39
N LEU A 63 4.20 3.22 2.79
CA LEU A 63 4.55 2.98 4.19
C LEU A 63 4.54 4.26 5.02
N GLU A 64 5.16 5.35 4.53
CA GLU A 64 5.16 6.65 5.22
C GLU A 64 3.75 7.16 5.53
N VAL A 65 2.84 7.06 4.56
CA VAL A 65 1.44 7.47 4.72
C VAL A 65 0.71 6.56 5.70
N ILE A 66 0.91 5.24 5.59
CA ILE A 66 0.27 4.25 6.48
C ILE A 66 0.76 4.40 7.93
N ASP A 67 2.05 4.66 8.14
CA ASP A 67 2.61 4.87 9.47
C ASP A 67 2.05 6.17 10.09
N SER A 68 1.87 7.21 9.27
CA SER A 68 1.22 8.46 9.70
C SER A 68 -0.25 8.24 10.10
N LEU A 69 -0.99 7.36 9.42
CA LEU A 69 -2.35 6.97 9.81
C LEU A 69 -2.38 6.23 11.17
N LYS A 70 -1.37 5.41 11.46
CA LYS A 70 -1.27 4.62 12.70
C LYS A 70 -0.82 5.44 13.90
N ALA A 71 0.00 6.46 13.68
CA ALA A 71 0.49 7.34 14.74
C ALA A 71 -0.61 8.24 15.34
N GLY A 72 -1.74 8.41 14.64
CA GLY A 72 -2.79 9.38 14.99
C GLY A 72 -2.35 10.83 14.71
N PRO A 73 -3.27 11.80 14.61
CA PRO A 73 -2.86 13.20 14.60
C PRO A 73 -2.19 13.51 15.96
N ALA A 74 -0.98 14.07 15.90
CA ALA A 74 -0.30 14.63 17.06
C ALA A 74 -1.14 15.72 17.74
#